data_AF-A0A1W2H8R5-F1
#
_entry.id   AF-A0A1W2H8R5-F1
#
_cell.length_a   1.000
_cell.length_b   1.000
_cell.length_c   1.000
_cell.angle_alpha   90.00
_cell.angle_beta   90.00
_cell.angle_gamma   90.00
#
_symmetry.space_group_name_H-M   'P 1'
#
loop_
_entity.id
_entity.type
_entity.pdbx_description
1 polymer ?
#
loop_
_entity_poly.entity_id
_entity_poly.type
_entity_poly.pdbx_seq_one_letter_code
_entity_poly.pdbx_strand_id
1 'polypeptide(L)'
;MQRKLFSLVILFLILIFPAIAQEIQFELTKVEGKTLENSGFQLVEVIDNQENSASIGSIYSTNNQVYKIKIRNTISQGIKDFYNNSLSQSETERAIQMRVVDFKISEKQQSSKVASGELKIKFSYYLKGSFEPVHLVDYEAGITYQRSIHRTDLVNQILNRGVSNSLIFFNDWIKDHATQNRKLAKSIRLEIIEKSRKSDQDTVFYDSNRPLNWNDFLDKPNRTSSNNAVIFTSLAMEGDPFMEDGVLVLPLEIKVYMLPGSSWVRNEGKNDYSLNHEQRHFDVTRIVGNRLINKLKALELNPENYEAEVNSAFFDSYREMNRLQEIYDARTRHGLDNAQHRWNTILDKALNGEMEEIEKELIKGK
;
A
#
# COMPACT_ATOMS: atom_id res chain seq x y z
N MET A 1 12.49 -77.34 67.52
CA MET A 1 11.12 -76.81 67.42
C MET A 1 11.14 -75.65 66.41
N GLN A 2 10.43 -75.82 65.30
CA GLN A 2 10.09 -74.87 64.23
C GLN A 2 11.20 -74.13 63.44
N ARG A 3 11.48 -74.67 62.24
CA ARG A 3 11.94 -73.95 61.05
C ARG A 3 10.76 -73.17 60.44
N LYS A 4 10.96 -71.92 60.02
CA LYS A 4 10.09 -71.25 59.03
C LYS A 4 10.94 -70.77 57.87
N LEU A 5 10.70 -71.35 56.69
CA LEU A 5 11.13 -70.89 55.38
C LEU A 5 10.44 -69.55 55.08
N PHE A 6 11.19 -68.59 54.54
CA PHE A 6 10.63 -67.46 53.79
C PHE A 6 11.05 -67.62 52.32
N SER A 7 10.09 -67.93 51.44
CA SER A 7 10.27 -67.89 49.99
C SER A 7 10.27 -66.44 49.52
N LEU A 8 11.34 -66.00 48.87
CA LEU A 8 11.43 -64.73 48.19
C LEU A 8 10.94 -64.93 46.73
N VAL A 9 9.75 -64.45 46.41
CA VAL A 9 9.26 -64.36 45.03
C VAL A 9 9.77 -63.05 44.44
N ILE A 10 10.71 -63.11 43.49
CA ILE A 10 11.17 -61.95 42.72
C ILE A 10 10.23 -61.80 41.52
N LEU A 11 9.38 -60.77 41.54
CA LEU A 11 8.52 -60.37 40.44
C LEU A 11 9.33 -59.49 39.48
N PHE A 12 9.66 -59.99 38.29
CA PHE A 12 10.36 -59.24 37.25
C PHE A 12 9.35 -58.33 36.53
N LEU A 13 9.29 -57.05 36.90
CA LEU A 13 8.48 -56.04 36.22
C LEU A 13 9.21 -55.60 34.95
N ILE A 14 8.80 -56.11 33.79
CA ILE A 14 9.28 -55.63 32.48
C ILE A 14 8.58 -54.28 32.21
N LEU A 15 9.27 -53.17 32.49
CA LEU A 15 8.86 -51.84 32.05
C LEU A 15 9.12 -51.72 30.55
N ILE A 16 8.06 -51.89 29.75
CA ILE A 16 8.06 -51.55 28.33
C ILE A 16 8.00 -50.02 28.24
N PHE A 17 9.16 -49.37 28.11
CA PHE A 17 9.20 -47.97 27.70
C PHE A 17 8.78 -47.88 26.23
N PRO A 18 7.79 -47.03 25.86
CA PRO A 18 7.52 -46.78 24.46
C PRO A 18 8.79 -46.15 23.84
N ALA A 19 9.25 -46.73 22.73
CA ALA A 19 10.34 -46.18 21.95
C ALA A 19 9.94 -44.78 21.47
N ILE A 20 10.43 -43.75 22.15
CA ILE A 20 10.30 -42.37 21.71
C ILE A 20 10.97 -42.31 20.33
N ALA A 21 10.20 -42.00 19.29
CA ALA A 21 10.74 -41.76 17.97
C ALA A 21 11.81 -40.67 18.08
N GLN A 22 13.07 -41.01 17.83
CA GLN A 22 14.17 -40.06 17.93
C GLN A 22 13.99 -38.99 16.84
N GLU A 23 13.98 -37.73 17.25
CA GLU A 23 13.92 -36.58 16.36
C GLU A 23 15.29 -35.90 16.33
N ILE A 24 15.77 -35.55 15.13
CA ILE A 24 17.02 -34.80 14.98
C ILE A 24 16.67 -33.32 14.88
N GLN A 25 17.31 -32.51 15.72
CA GLN A 25 17.15 -31.06 15.71
C GLN A 25 18.35 -30.38 15.04
N PHE A 26 18.05 -29.52 14.09
CA PHE A 26 19.02 -28.67 13.39
C PHE A 26 18.95 -27.24 13.89
N GLU A 27 20.07 -26.54 13.89
CA GLU A 27 20.15 -25.15 14.34
C GLU A 27 20.46 -24.25 13.15
N LEU A 28 19.61 -23.24 12.95
CA LEU A 28 19.83 -22.23 11.92
C LEU A 28 20.84 -21.21 12.44
N THR A 29 22.06 -21.25 11.89
CA THR A 29 23.16 -20.38 12.29
C THR A 29 23.82 -19.76 11.08
N LYS A 30 24.30 -18.52 11.24
CA LYS A 30 25.00 -17.78 10.21
C LYS A 30 26.08 -18.64 9.54
N VAL A 31 26.17 -18.55 8.22
CA VAL A 31 27.25 -19.17 7.45
C VAL A 31 28.52 -18.33 7.62
N GLU A 32 29.60 -18.93 8.13
CA GLU A 32 30.89 -18.24 8.31
C GLU A 32 31.36 -17.57 7.00
N GLY A 33 31.85 -16.32 7.12
CA GLY A 33 32.32 -15.53 5.99
C GLY A 33 31.24 -14.85 5.14
N LYS A 34 29.94 -15.09 5.41
CA LYS A 34 28.83 -14.37 4.75
C LYS A 34 28.15 -13.43 5.74
N THR A 35 28.42 -12.14 5.64
CA THR A 35 27.66 -11.06 6.29
C THR A 35 26.61 -10.53 5.33
N LEU A 36 25.39 -10.30 5.81
CA LEU A 36 24.42 -9.50 5.08
C LEU A 36 24.82 -8.04 5.23
N GLU A 37 25.11 -7.38 4.12
CA GLU A 37 25.27 -5.92 4.11
C GLU A 37 23.93 -5.27 4.48
N ASN A 38 23.96 -4.06 5.04
CA ASN A 38 22.73 -3.34 5.32
C ASN A 38 22.11 -2.85 3.99
N SER A 39 20.97 -3.43 3.61
CA SER A 39 20.17 -3.05 2.43
C SER A 39 18.94 -2.19 2.75
N GLY A 40 18.80 -1.69 3.98
CA GLY A 40 17.72 -0.77 4.37
C GLY A 40 16.35 -1.44 4.58
N PHE A 41 16.35 -2.65 5.15
CA PHE A 41 15.13 -3.37 5.55
C PHE A 41 15.39 -4.17 6.84
N GLN A 42 14.39 -4.24 7.73
CA GLN A 42 14.45 -5.04 8.96
C GLN A 42 13.52 -6.23 8.86
N LEU A 43 14.01 -7.45 9.06
CA LEU A 43 13.14 -8.62 9.22
C LEU A 43 12.48 -8.63 10.61
N VAL A 44 11.32 -7.99 10.73
CA VAL A 44 10.63 -7.83 12.02
C VAL A 44 9.79 -9.06 12.40
N GLU A 45 9.33 -9.82 11.40
CA GLU A 45 8.41 -10.93 11.60
C GLU A 45 8.66 -12.07 10.62
N VAL A 46 8.57 -13.31 11.12
CA VAL A 46 8.62 -14.53 10.31
C VAL A 46 7.42 -15.40 10.66
N ILE A 47 6.59 -15.72 9.69
CA ILE A 47 5.41 -16.57 9.86
C ILE A 47 5.64 -17.90 9.15
N ASP A 48 5.48 -19.01 9.86
CA ASP A 48 5.50 -20.35 9.27
C ASP A 48 4.09 -20.71 8.77
N ASN A 49 3.91 -20.64 7.44
CA ASN A 49 2.65 -20.93 6.75
C ASN A 49 2.62 -22.35 6.16
N GLN A 50 3.51 -23.24 6.59
CA GLN A 50 3.51 -24.62 6.14
C GLN A 50 2.35 -25.40 6.78
N GLU A 51 1.66 -26.22 5.98
CA GLU A 51 0.56 -27.09 6.45
C GLU A 51 0.97 -28.05 7.60
N ASN A 52 2.27 -28.38 7.70
CA ASN A 52 2.80 -29.26 8.74
C ASN A 52 4.12 -28.69 9.30
N SER A 53 4.01 -27.73 10.23
CA SER A 53 5.14 -27.08 10.89
C SER A 53 5.85 -27.95 11.93
N ALA A 54 5.28 -29.12 12.27
CA ALA A 54 5.86 -30.00 13.27
C ALA A 54 7.18 -30.65 12.80
N SER A 55 7.41 -30.82 11.50
CA SER A 55 8.67 -31.36 10.97
C SER A 55 9.01 -30.80 9.61
N ILE A 56 10.30 -30.60 9.32
CA ILE A 56 10.79 -30.13 8.01
C ILE A 56 11.15 -31.28 7.07
N GLY A 57 10.71 -32.50 7.36
CA GLY A 57 10.97 -33.71 6.57
C GLY A 57 11.61 -34.82 7.39
N SER A 58 12.26 -35.74 6.68
CA SER A 58 12.95 -36.88 7.27
C SER A 58 14.26 -37.18 6.55
N ILE A 59 15.23 -37.73 7.27
CA ILE A 59 16.54 -38.12 6.73
C ILE A 59 16.88 -39.57 7.07
N TYR A 60 17.67 -40.20 6.21
CA TYR A 60 18.17 -41.56 6.39
C TYR A 60 19.42 -41.60 7.26
N SER A 61 19.50 -42.62 8.09
CA SER A 61 20.65 -42.90 8.95
C SER A 61 21.05 -44.38 8.87
N THR A 62 21.96 -44.80 9.75
CA THR A 62 22.46 -46.18 9.85
C THR A 62 21.32 -47.19 9.95
N ASN A 63 21.53 -48.37 9.39
CA ASN A 63 20.57 -49.48 9.40
C ASN A 63 19.22 -49.15 8.74
N ASN A 64 19.22 -48.26 7.73
CA ASN A 64 18.02 -47.90 6.97
C ASN A 64 16.94 -47.22 7.84
N GLN A 65 17.34 -46.67 8.99
CA GLN A 65 16.46 -45.93 9.89
C GLN A 65 16.19 -44.54 9.33
N VAL A 66 14.95 -44.08 9.48
CA VAL A 66 14.50 -42.77 9.03
C VAL A 66 14.17 -41.93 10.26
N TYR A 67 14.84 -40.79 10.39
CA TYR A 67 14.60 -39.85 11.49
C TYR A 67 13.85 -38.63 10.99
N LYS A 68 12.81 -38.23 11.71
CA LYS A 68 12.16 -36.93 11.47
C LYS A 68 13.11 -35.82 11.89
N ILE A 69 13.12 -34.74 11.12
CA ILE A 69 13.98 -33.59 11.37
C ILE A 69 13.16 -32.34 11.66
N LYS A 70 13.68 -31.51 12.57
CA LYS A 70 13.07 -30.25 12.98
C LYS A 70 14.14 -29.16 13.12
N ILE A 71 13.72 -27.91 13.05
CA ILE A 71 14.56 -26.79 13.48
C ILE A 71 14.43 -26.65 15.00
N ARG A 72 15.56 -26.45 15.68
CA ARG A 72 15.60 -26.12 17.11
C ARG A 72 14.74 -24.87 17.34
N ASN A 73 13.89 -24.90 18.37
CA ASN A 73 12.80 -23.93 18.58
C ASN A 73 11.73 -24.07 17.48
N THR A 74 11.60 -23.06 16.61
CA THR A 74 10.67 -23.03 15.48
C THR A 74 11.39 -22.49 14.25
N ILE A 75 10.86 -22.76 13.06
CA ILE A 75 11.41 -22.22 11.81
C ILE A 75 11.40 -20.69 11.85
N SER A 76 10.29 -20.10 12.30
CA SER A 76 10.16 -18.64 12.48
C SER A 76 11.25 -18.05 13.36
N GLN A 77 11.46 -18.61 14.55
CA GLN A 77 12.46 -18.09 15.49
C GLN A 77 13.87 -18.33 14.97
N GLY A 78 14.14 -19.53 14.43
CA GLY A 78 15.46 -19.87 13.87
C GLY A 78 15.87 -18.97 12.72
N ILE A 79 14.96 -18.60 11.82
CA ILE A 79 15.28 -17.67 10.72
C ILE A 79 15.46 -16.24 11.24
N LYS A 80 14.65 -15.80 12.21
CA LYS A 80 14.81 -14.48 12.82
C LYS A 80 16.15 -14.35 13.55
N ASP A 81 16.55 -15.38 14.30
CA ASP A 81 17.85 -15.44 14.97
C ASP A 81 19.00 -15.49 13.95
N PHE A 82 18.85 -16.30 12.88
CA PHE A 82 19.81 -16.34 11.78
C PHE A 82 20.03 -14.94 11.19
N TYR A 83 18.95 -14.23 10.87
CA TYR A 83 19.00 -12.88 10.31
C TYR A 83 19.71 -11.91 11.26
N ASN A 84 19.25 -11.82 12.51
CA ASN A 84 19.80 -10.88 13.50
C ASN A 84 21.30 -11.10 13.73
N ASN A 85 21.75 -12.35 13.73
CA ASN A 85 23.16 -12.71 13.89
C ASN A 85 24.00 -12.50 12.61
N SER A 86 23.35 -12.32 11.45
CA SER A 86 24.01 -12.16 10.14
C SER A 86 24.26 -10.70 9.74
N LEU A 87 23.61 -9.73 10.40
CA LEU A 87 23.73 -8.30 10.13
C LEU A 87 25.05 -7.69 10.61
N SER A 88 25.56 -6.70 9.87
CA SER A 88 26.74 -5.92 10.26
C SER A 88 26.42 -4.64 11.04
N GLN A 89 25.30 -3.96 10.75
CA GLN A 89 24.83 -2.73 11.42
C GLN A 89 23.30 -2.59 11.29
N SER A 90 22.66 -1.79 12.16
CA SER A 90 21.22 -1.53 12.17
C SER A 90 20.97 -0.01 12.13
N GLU A 91 20.36 0.48 11.05
CA GLU A 91 19.87 1.86 10.94
C GLU A 91 18.44 1.84 10.39
N THR A 92 17.55 2.59 11.02
CA THR A 92 16.09 2.69 10.80
C THR A 92 15.57 2.28 9.42
N GLU A 93 14.82 1.16 9.39
CA GLU A 93 14.57 0.37 8.17
C GLU A 93 13.08 0.21 7.83
N ARG A 94 12.83 -0.20 6.58
CA ARG A 94 11.53 -0.75 6.14
C ARG A 94 11.24 -2.04 6.90
N ALA A 95 10.11 -2.12 7.59
CA ALA A 95 9.72 -3.32 8.32
C ALA A 95 9.26 -4.43 7.36
N ILE A 96 9.90 -5.60 7.42
CA ILE A 96 9.64 -6.73 6.52
C ILE A 96 9.08 -7.91 7.31
N GLN A 97 8.03 -8.50 6.77
CA GLN A 97 7.49 -9.79 7.18
C GLN A 97 7.90 -10.83 6.13
N MET A 98 8.45 -11.95 6.58
CA MET A 98 8.69 -13.12 5.73
C MET A 98 7.68 -14.21 6.05
N ARG A 99 7.07 -14.82 5.03
CA ARG A 99 6.21 -15.99 5.17
C ARG A 99 6.93 -17.20 4.59
N VAL A 100 7.06 -18.26 5.40
CA VAL A 100 7.63 -19.54 4.99
C VAL A 100 6.50 -20.39 4.41
N VAL A 101 6.49 -20.55 3.09
CA VAL A 101 5.48 -21.36 2.38
C VAL A 101 5.98 -22.79 2.19
N ASP A 102 7.26 -22.97 1.84
CA ASP A 102 7.94 -24.26 1.83
C ASP A 102 9.35 -24.11 2.45
N PHE A 103 9.68 -25.02 3.36
CA PHE A 103 11.04 -25.23 3.87
C PHE A 103 11.21 -26.68 4.28
N LYS A 104 11.33 -27.57 3.29
CA LYS A 104 11.21 -29.02 3.49
C LYS A 104 12.34 -29.77 2.81
N ILE A 105 12.83 -30.80 3.48
CA ILE A 105 13.76 -31.77 2.93
C ILE A 105 13.01 -33.03 2.53
N SER A 106 13.24 -33.47 1.30
CA SER A 106 12.92 -34.82 0.85
C SER A 106 14.23 -35.56 0.59
N GLU A 107 14.42 -36.71 1.23
CA GLU A 107 15.61 -37.54 1.03
C GLU A 107 15.19 -38.92 0.52
N LYS A 108 16.04 -39.52 -0.32
CA LYS A 108 15.95 -40.89 -0.80
C LYS A 108 17.27 -41.60 -0.54
N GLN A 109 17.20 -42.83 -0.04
CA GLN A 109 18.39 -43.65 0.13
C GLN A 109 18.84 -44.22 -1.22
N GLN A 110 20.11 -44.02 -1.55
CA GLN A 110 20.71 -44.51 -2.80
C GLN A 110 21.47 -45.83 -2.58
N SER A 111 22.05 -46.01 -1.39
CA SER A 111 22.70 -47.26 -0.97
C SER A 111 22.70 -47.36 0.56
N SER A 112 23.26 -48.43 1.13
CA SER A 112 23.40 -48.58 2.59
C SER A 112 24.28 -47.51 3.26
N LYS A 113 25.05 -46.73 2.49
CA LYS A 113 25.95 -45.69 3.01
C LYS A 113 25.66 -44.28 2.49
N VAL A 114 24.80 -44.15 1.49
CA VAL A 114 24.63 -42.90 0.73
C VAL A 114 23.15 -42.55 0.61
N ALA A 115 22.84 -41.29 0.86
CA ALA A 115 21.52 -40.69 0.65
C ALA A 115 21.63 -39.46 -0.26
N SER A 116 20.59 -39.23 -1.06
CA SER A 116 20.44 -38.03 -1.89
C SER A 116 19.14 -37.35 -1.51
N GLY A 117 19.18 -36.03 -1.38
CA GLY A 117 18.02 -35.25 -1.00
C GLY A 117 17.95 -33.92 -1.69
N GLU A 118 16.82 -33.26 -1.46
CA GLU A 118 16.52 -31.93 -1.96
C GLU A 118 15.88 -31.12 -0.84
N LEU A 119 16.41 -29.92 -0.61
CA LEU A 119 15.75 -28.88 0.18
C LEU A 119 14.92 -28.01 -0.78
N LYS A 120 13.61 -28.04 -0.62
CA LYS A 120 12.67 -27.16 -1.33
C LYS A 120 12.37 -25.93 -0.46
N ILE A 121 12.50 -24.75 -1.06
CA ILE A 121 12.33 -23.44 -0.40
C ILE A 121 11.34 -22.61 -1.20
N LYS A 122 10.35 -22.05 -0.50
CA LYS A 122 9.53 -20.94 -0.97
C LYS A 122 9.29 -19.96 0.18
N PHE A 123 9.94 -18.81 0.11
CA PHE A 123 9.76 -17.71 1.06
C PHE A 123 9.15 -16.52 0.35
N SER A 124 8.13 -15.93 0.95
CA SER A 124 7.45 -14.74 0.42
C SER A 124 7.75 -13.55 1.32
N TYR A 125 8.21 -12.44 0.74
CA TYR A 125 8.56 -11.22 1.45
C TYR A 125 7.47 -10.17 1.30
N TYR A 126 7.13 -9.52 2.41
CA TYR A 126 6.09 -8.51 2.48
C TYR A 126 6.61 -7.27 3.20
N LEU A 127 6.20 -6.09 2.73
CA LEU A 127 6.35 -4.85 3.47
C LEU A 127 5.28 -4.78 4.55
N LYS A 128 5.69 -4.58 5.79
CA LYS A 128 4.81 -4.39 6.94
C LYS A 128 4.63 -2.89 7.17
N GLY A 129 3.40 -2.44 7.04
CA GLY A 129 2.99 -1.05 7.28
C GLY A 129 1.94 -0.97 8.38
N SER A 130 1.13 0.09 8.33
CA SER A 130 0.01 0.29 9.27
C SER A 130 -1.19 -0.62 9.00
N PHE A 131 -1.24 -1.23 7.81
CA PHE A 131 -2.35 -2.06 7.31
C PHE A 131 -1.87 -3.51 7.04
N GLU A 132 -2.64 -4.25 6.24
CA GLU A 132 -2.25 -5.58 5.78
C GLU A 132 -0.89 -5.56 5.06
N PRO A 133 0.01 -6.53 5.33
CA PRO A 133 1.32 -6.57 4.70
C PRO A 133 1.23 -6.65 3.17
N VAL A 134 1.98 -5.78 2.49
CA VAL A 134 2.00 -5.69 1.03
C VAL A 134 3.04 -6.66 0.48
N HIS A 135 2.63 -7.60 -0.38
CA HIS A 135 3.55 -8.54 -1.02
C HIS A 135 4.57 -7.80 -1.90
N LEU A 136 5.85 -8.17 -1.74
CA LEU A 136 6.97 -7.61 -2.48
C LEU A 136 7.47 -8.59 -3.54
N VAL A 137 7.98 -9.75 -3.10
CA VAL A 137 8.65 -10.73 -3.96
C VAL A 137 8.64 -12.12 -3.33
N ASP A 138 8.65 -13.15 -4.17
CA ASP A 138 8.83 -14.54 -3.77
C ASP A 138 10.24 -15.02 -4.11
N TYR A 139 10.86 -15.76 -3.19
CA TYR A 139 12.07 -16.52 -3.42
C TYR A 139 11.73 -18.00 -3.48
N GLU A 140 11.95 -18.62 -4.63
CA GLU A 140 11.75 -20.05 -4.86
C GLU A 140 13.06 -20.72 -5.27
N ALA A 141 13.45 -21.78 -4.56
CA ALA A 141 14.69 -22.51 -4.84
C ALA A 141 14.63 -23.99 -4.43
N GLY A 142 15.38 -24.82 -5.14
CA GLY A 142 15.67 -26.21 -4.79
C GLY A 142 17.18 -26.40 -4.61
N ILE A 143 17.61 -26.98 -3.50
CA ILE A 143 19.02 -27.33 -3.26
C ILE A 143 19.14 -28.84 -3.15
N THR A 144 19.63 -29.46 -4.22
CA THR A 144 19.95 -30.90 -4.24
C THR A 144 21.29 -31.17 -3.56
N TYR A 145 21.38 -32.28 -2.83
CA TYR A 145 22.62 -32.72 -2.20
C TYR A 145 22.73 -34.24 -2.18
N GLN A 146 23.96 -34.72 -2.01
CA GLN A 146 24.27 -36.12 -1.77
C GLN A 146 25.23 -36.20 -0.58
N ARG A 147 24.98 -37.14 0.34
CA ARG A 147 25.76 -37.27 1.58
C ARG A 147 25.96 -38.72 1.98
N SER A 148 27.02 -38.94 2.76
CA SER A 148 27.12 -40.15 3.59
C SER A 148 26.03 -40.12 4.67
N ILE A 149 25.42 -41.27 4.97
CA ILE A 149 24.39 -41.38 6.02
C ILE A 149 24.91 -40.94 7.40
N HIS A 150 26.23 -40.99 7.63
CA HIS A 150 26.89 -40.57 8.86
C HIS A 150 27.13 -39.05 8.95
N ARG A 151 26.97 -38.31 7.86
CA ARG A 151 27.25 -36.87 7.76
C ARG A 151 25.97 -36.05 7.83
N THR A 152 25.33 -36.04 9.00
CA THR A 152 24.12 -35.23 9.24
C THR A 152 24.40 -33.73 9.26
N ASP A 153 25.63 -33.33 9.55
CA ASP A 153 26.12 -31.95 9.49
C ASP A 153 25.93 -31.31 8.11
N LEU A 154 26.05 -32.09 7.03
CA LEU A 154 25.82 -31.60 5.67
C LEU A 154 24.36 -31.16 5.46
N VAL A 155 23.39 -31.82 6.09
CA VAL A 155 21.99 -31.41 6.04
C VAL A 155 21.82 -30.03 6.69
N ASN A 156 22.48 -29.80 7.84
CA ASN A 156 22.46 -28.49 8.51
C ASN A 156 23.09 -27.39 7.63
N GLN A 157 24.19 -27.70 6.94
CA GLN A 157 24.82 -26.74 6.01
C GLN A 157 23.90 -26.39 4.84
N ILE A 158 23.15 -27.36 4.30
CA ILE A 158 22.18 -27.13 3.23
C ILE A 158 21.02 -26.23 3.71
N LEU A 159 20.50 -26.48 4.93
CA LEU A 159 19.47 -25.63 5.54
C LEU A 159 19.94 -24.18 5.71
N ASN A 160 21.13 -23.98 6.31
CA ASN A 160 21.71 -22.66 6.52
C ASN A 160 22.02 -21.95 5.20
N ARG A 161 22.51 -22.68 4.18
CA ARG A 161 22.74 -22.13 2.83
C ARG A 161 21.42 -21.69 2.18
N GLY A 162 20.34 -22.45 2.36
CA GLY A 162 19.02 -22.11 1.85
C GLY A 162 18.50 -20.78 2.39
N VAL A 163 18.54 -20.61 3.71
CA VAL A 163 18.14 -19.36 4.38
C VAL A 163 19.06 -18.21 3.96
N SER A 164 20.38 -18.42 3.97
CA SER A 164 21.37 -17.43 3.54
C SER A 164 21.11 -16.92 2.12
N ASN A 165 20.90 -17.83 1.16
CA ASN A 165 20.66 -17.46 -0.23
C ASN A 165 19.38 -16.63 -0.39
N SER A 166 18.32 -16.97 0.35
CA SER A 166 17.07 -16.22 0.29
C SER A 166 17.20 -14.79 0.83
N LEU A 167 17.89 -14.63 1.97
CA LEU A 167 18.15 -13.30 2.55
C LEU A 167 19.07 -12.45 1.67
N ILE A 168 20.10 -13.05 1.06
CA ILE A 168 20.97 -12.35 0.09
C ILE A 168 20.17 -11.92 -1.14
N PHE A 169 19.36 -12.82 -1.70
CA PHE A 169 18.47 -12.50 -2.82
C PHE A 169 17.57 -11.31 -2.49
N PHE A 170 16.94 -11.32 -1.32
CA PHE A 170 16.03 -10.23 -0.93
C PHE A 170 16.79 -8.91 -0.68
N ASN A 171 17.98 -8.97 -0.08
CA ASN A 171 18.89 -7.82 0.06
C ASN A 171 19.20 -7.19 -1.31
N ASP A 172 19.60 -8.00 -2.28
CA ASP A 172 19.94 -7.53 -3.63
C ASP A 172 18.69 -6.99 -4.34
N TRP A 173 17.55 -7.67 -4.20
CA TRP A 173 16.28 -7.21 -4.74
C TRP A 173 15.88 -5.83 -4.19
N ILE A 174 16.02 -5.59 -2.87
CA ILE A 174 15.75 -4.28 -2.28
C ILE A 174 16.71 -3.23 -2.84
N LYS A 175 18.01 -3.52 -2.94
CA LYS A 175 19.00 -2.59 -3.50
C LYS A 175 18.64 -2.17 -4.92
N ASP A 176 18.20 -3.10 -5.75
CA ASP A 176 17.87 -2.87 -7.16
C ASP A 176 16.53 -2.14 -7.34
N HIS A 177 15.56 -2.33 -6.44
CA HIS A 177 14.18 -1.87 -6.64
C HIS A 177 13.77 -0.70 -5.72
N ALA A 178 14.50 -0.40 -4.64
CA ALA A 178 14.09 0.56 -3.62
C ALA A 178 13.84 1.99 -4.15
N THR A 179 14.49 2.38 -5.24
CA THR A 179 14.37 3.72 -5.82
C THR A 179 13.23 3.84 -6.83
N GLN A 180 12.81 2.74 -7.46
CA GLN A 180 11.84 2.72 -8.56
C GLN A 180 10.53 2.02 -8.21
N ASN A 181 10.52 1.17 -7.19
CA ASN A 181 9.33 0.46 -6.77
C ASN A 181 8.49 1.34 -5.84
N ARG A 182 7.31 1.74 -6.32
CA ARG A 182 6.36 2.55 -5.55
C ARG A 182 5.99 1.96 -4.19
N LYS A 183 5.94 0.63 -4.06
CA LYS A 183 5.67 -0.04 -2.77
C LYS A 183 6.76 0.24 -1.74
N LEU A 184 7.97 0.56 -2.17
CA LEU A 184 9.13 0.80 -1.31
C LEU A 184 9.45 2.29 -1.12
N ALA A 185 8.57 3.19 -1.60
CA ALA A 185 8.74 4.62 -1.46
C ALA A 185 8.91 5.00 0.02
N LYS A 186 9.93 5.82 0.31
CA LYS A 186 10.26 6.25 1.68
C LYS A 186 9.40 7.44 2.12
N SER A 187 9.02 8.26 1.17
CA SER A 187 8.25 9.47 1.35
C SER A 187 7.48 9.78 0.08
N ILE A 188 6.58 10.74 0.18
CA ILE A 188 5.79 11.26 -0.93
C ILE A 188 5.99 12.77 -1.02
N ARG A 189 6.05 13.28 -2.26
CA ARG A 189 6.18 14.70 -2.55
C ARG A 189 5.03 15.12 -3.46
N LEU A 190 4.16 15.98 -2.94
CA LEU A 190 3.06 16.56 -3.70
C LEU A 190 3.56 17.73 -4.55
N GLU A 191 3.24 17.72 -5.84
CA GLU A 191 3.51 18.81 -6.76
C GLU A 191 2.19 19.31 -7.37
N ILE A 192 1.76 20.52 -7.01
CA ILE A 192 0.58 21.13 -7.64
C ILE A 192 0.99 21.76 -8.96
N ILE A 193 0.38 21.30 -10.04
CA ILE A 193 0.61 21.78 -11.40
C ILE A 193 -0.48 22.77 -11.78
N GLU A 194 -0.07 23.99 -12.10
CA GLU A 194 -0.94 25.01 -12.68
C GLU A 194 -0.54 25.23 -14.14
N LYS A 195 -1.37 24.77 -15.08
CA LYS A 195 -1.16 24.94 -16.51
C LYS A 195 -2.34 25.66 -17.13
N SER A 196 -2.06 26.66 -17.97
CA SER A 196 -3.07 27.23 -18.84
C SER A 196 -3.51 26.18 -19.86
N ARG A 197 -4.82 25.99 -19.99
CA ARG A 197 -5.41 25.09 -20.99
C ARG A 197 -6.19 25.90 -22.01
N LYS A 198 -6.07 25.47 -23.26
CA LYS A 198 -6.86 26.05 -24.33
C LYS A 198 -8.27 25.46 -24.26
N SER A 199 -9.28 26.32 -24.14
CA SER A 199 -10.69 25.94 -24.28
C SER A 199 -11.01 25.54 -25.72
N ASP A 200 -11.93 24.61 -25.88
CA ASP A 200 -12.45 24.14 -27.17
C ASP A 200 -13.99 24.07 -27.15
N GLN A 201 -14.57 23.36 -28.12
CA GLN A 201 -16.02 23.23 -28.27
C GLN A 201 -16.68 22.37 -27.19
N ASP A 202 -15.92 21.46 -26.56
CA ASP A 202 -16.42 20.46 -25.62
C ASP A 202 -16.11 20.86 -24.17
N THR A 203 -15.09 21.69 -23.95
CA THR A 203 -14.70 22.14 -22.61
C THR A 203 -14.17 23.57 -22.61
N VAL A 204 -14.74 24.39 -21.73
CA VAL A 204 -14.23 25.73 -21.43
C VAL A 204 -13.50 25.70 -20.09
N PHE A 205 -12.18 25.92 -20.09
CA PHE A 205 -11.40 26.04 -18.87
C PHE A 205 -11.49 27.45 -18.28
N TYR A 206 -11.44 27.54 -16.95
CA TYR A 206 -11.51 28.82 -16.25
C TYR A 206 -10.27 29.67 -16.55
N ASP A 207 -10.48 30.87 -17.08
CA ASP A 207 -9.45 31.87 -17.33
C ASP A 207 -10.04 33.26 -17.07
N SER A 208 -9.42 34.04 -16.18
CA SER A 208 -9.87 35.41 -15.87
C SER A 208 -9.76 36.34 -17.08
N ASN A 209 -8.94 36.00 -18.08
CA ASN A 209 -8.79 36.75 -19.32
C ASN A 209 -9.74 36.30 -20.44
N ARG A 210 -10.49 35.20 -20.25
CA ARG A 210 -11.53 34.72 -21.17
C ARG A 210 -12.86 34.50 -20.41
N PRO A 211 -13.57 35.58 -20.04
CA PRO A 211 -14.91 35.47 -19.47
C PRO A 211 -15.86 34.68 -20.37
N LEU A 212 -16.89 34.10 -19.77
CA LEU A 212 -17.94 33.40 -20.49
C LEU A 212 -18.67 34.34 -21.46
N ASN A 213 -19.13 33.77 -22.55
CA ASN A 213 -20.04 34.42 -23.49
C ASN A 213 -21.13 33.44 -23.93
N TRP A 214 -22.22 33.94 -24.50
CA TRP A 214 -23.36 33.10 -24.86
C TRP A 214 -23.07 32.01 -25.91
N ASN A 215 -21.96 32.07 -26.64
CA ASN A 215 -21.56 30.99 -27.55
C ASN A 215 -20.98 29.78 -26.81
N ASP A 216 -20.65 29.91 -25.52
CA ASP A 216 -20.22 28.79 -24.69
C ASP A 216 -21.42 27.92 -24.24
N PHE A 217 -22.68 28.32 -24.49
CA PHE A 217 -23.90 27.61 -24.06
C PHE A 217 -24.53 26.89 -25.26
N LEU A 218 -24.10 25.65 -25.50
CA LEU A 218 -24.42 24.91 -26.72
C LEU A 218 -25.56 23.90 -26.56
N ASP A 219 -26.00 23.62 -25.33
CA ASP A 219 -27.11 22.70 -25.08
C ASP A 219 -28.48 23.36 -25.36
N LYS A 220 -29.49 22.52 -25.58
CA LYS A 220 -30.86 22.96 -25.87
C LYS A 220 -31.58 23.34 -24.57
N PRO A 221 -32.25 24.50 -24.51
CA PRO A 221 -32.97 24.90 -23.31
C PRO A 221 -34.02 23.89 -22.87
N ASN A 222 -34.00 23.55 -21.58
CA ASN A 222 -35.00 22.67 -21.00
C ASN A 222 -36.34 23.41 -20.87
N ARG A 223 -37.33 22.99 -21.67
CA ARG A 223 -38.65 23.64 -21.73
C ARG A 223 -39.43 23.60 -20.41
N THR A 224 -39.18 22.62 -19.54
CA THR A 224 -39.87 22.48 -18.25
C THR A 224 -39.17 23.20 -17.10
N SER A 225 -37.94 23.68 -17.30
CA SER A 225 -37.22 24.46 -16.29
C SER A 225 -37.80 25.88 -16.19
N SER A 226 -37.94 26.37 -14.96
CA SER A 226 -38.28 27.76 -14.63
C SER A 226 -37.11 28.73 -14.86
N ASN A 227 -35.90 28.22 -15.07
CA ASN A 227 -34.70 29.04 -15.23
C ASN A 227 -34.55 29.53 -16.68
N ASN A 228 -33.94 30.70 -16.82
CA ASN A 228 -33.65 31.31 -18.13
C ASN A 228 -32.31 30.86 -18.71
N ALA A 229 -31.37 30.46 -17.85
CA ALA A 229 -30.09 29.86 -18.21
C ALA A 229 -29.71 28.80 -17.15
N VAL A 230 -28.86 27.86 -17.55
CA VAL A 230 -28.19 26.92 -16.66
C VAL A 230 -26.78 26.71 -17.18
N ILE A 231 -25.80 26.87 -16.30
CA ILE A 231 -24.42 26.50 -16.53
C ILE A 231 -24.06 25.19 -15.82
N PHE A 232 -23.27 24.35 -16.48
CA PHE A 232 -22.63 23.21 -15.85
C PHE A 232 -21.15 23.52 -15.64
N THR A 233 -20.74 23.70 -14.38
CA THR A 233 -19.34 23.88 -13.99
C THR A 233 -18.90 22.83 -13.00
N SER A 234 -17.64 22.42 -13.06
CA SER A 234 -17.12 21.37 -12.19
C SER A 234 -15.59 21.43 -12.03
N LEU A 235 -15.10 20.55 -11.17
CA LEU A 235 -13.70 20.33 -10.87
C LEU A 235 -13.25 18.97 -11.42
N ALA A 236 -12.01 18.89 -11.89
CA ALA A 236 -11.32 17.63 -12.12
C ALA A 236 -9.93 17.68 -11.47
N MET A 237 -9.46 16.53 -11.04
CA MET A 237 -8.13 16.33 -10.48
C MET A 237 -7.47 15.20 -11.25
N GLU A 238 -6.33 15.49 -11.86
CA GLU A 238 -5.56 14.53 -12.66
C GLU A 238 -4.11 14.52 -12.22
N GLY A 239 -3.48 13.35 -12.28
CA GLY A 239 -2.11 13.19 -11.85
C GLY A 239 -1.63 11.76 -11.98
N ASP A 240 -0.48 11.59 -12.61
CA ASP A 240 0.17 10.29 -12.76
C ASP A 240 1.38 10.22 -11.81
N PRO A 241 1.28 9.47 -10.69
CA PRO A 241 2.38 9.36 -9.74
C PRO A 241 3.58 8.62 -10.35
N PHE A 242 4.79 9.08 -10.04
CA PHE A 242 6.02 8.44 -10.50
C PHE A 242 7.08 8.39 -9.39
N MET A 243 8.09 7.55 -9.57
CA MET A 243 9.19 7.42 -8.61
C MET A 243 10.39 8.26 -9.05
N GLU A 244 10.97 8.99 -8.09
CA GLU A 244 12.20 9.75 -8.25
C GLU A 244 13.09 9.48 -7.03
N ASP A 245 14.18 8.73 -7.23
CA ASP A 245 15.17 8.39 -6.20
C ASP A 245 14.59 7.87 -4.86
N GLY A 246 13.55 7.04 -4.93
CA GLY A 246 12.89 6.46 -3.75
C GLY A 246 11.82 7.36 -3.10
N VAL A 247 11.55 8.52 -3.69
CA VAL A 247 10.42 9.40 -3.37
C VAL A 247 9.29 9.15 -4.36
N LEU A 248 8.07 8.98 -3.87
CA LEU A 248 6.89 8.98 -4.71
C LEU A 248 6.50 10.43 -5.02
N VAL A 249 6.67 10.87 -6.26
CA VAL A 249 6.22 12.19 -6.70
C VAL A 249 4.78 12.09 -7.17
N LEU A 250 3.92 12.94 -6.62
CA LEU A 250 2.51 13.04 -6.96
C LEU A 250 2.24 14.39 -7.62
N PRO A 251 2.34 14.47 -8.96
CA PRO A 251 1.92 15.66 -9.69
C PRO A 251 0.40 15.71 -9.76
N LEU A 252 -0.24 16.74 -9.19
CA LEU A 252 -1.68 16.94 -9.29
C LEU A 252 -1.99 18.24 -10.03
N GLU A 253 -2.81 18.12 -11.08
CA GLU A 253 -3.40 19.24 -11.79
C GLU A 253 -4.88 19.35 -11.41
N ILE A 254 -5.26 20.52 -10.90
CA ILE A 254 -6.66 20.86 -10.59
C ILE A 254 -7.24 21.67 -11.74
N LYS A 255 -8.27 21.13 -12.39
CA LYS A 255 -8.97 21.79 -13.50
C LYS A 255 -10.30 22.32 -13.02
N VAL A 256 -10.58 23.56 -13.40
CA VAL A 256 -11.87 24.22 -13.21
C VAL A 256 -12.43 24.43 -14.60
N TYR A 257 -13.60 23.87 -14.88
CA TYR A 257 -14.15 23.87 -16.23
C TYR A 257 -15.66 24.03 -16.27
N MET A 258 -16.15 24.42 -17.44
CA MET A 258 -17.54 24.48 -17.84
C MET A 258 -17.75 23.58 -19.06
N LEU A 259 -18.89 22.88 -19.14
CA LEU A 259 -19.24 22.03 -20.28
C LEU A 259 -20.28 22.73 -21.17
N PRO A 260 -19.90 23.18 -22.39
CA PRO A 260 -20.81 23.82 -23.31
C PRO A 260 -22.02 22.97 -23.68
N GLY A 261 -21.80 21.68 -23.94
CA GLY A 261 -22.84 20.71 -24.28
C GLY A 261 -23.77 20.31 -23.11
N SER A 262 -23.58 20.89 -21.93
CA SER A 262 -24.47 20.72 -20.76
C SER A 262 -24.92 22.06 -20.18
N SER A 263 -24.67 23.15 -20.89
CA SER A 263 -25.02 24.51 -20.49
C SER A 263 -25.92 25.12 -21.56
N TRP A 264 -27.04 25.73 -21.16
CA TRP A 264 -28.05 26.26 -22.07
C TRP A 264 -28.60 27.61 -21.62
N VAL A 265 -29.12 28.38 -22.57
CA VAL A 265 -29.79 29.68 -22.31
C VAL A 265 -30.98 29.89 -23.24
N ARG A 266 -32.09 30.37 -22.70
CA ARG A 266 -33.27 30.80 -23.48
C ARG A 266 -33.03 32.18 -24.09
N ASN A 267 -33.70 32.48 -25.20
CA ASN A 267 -33.53 33.77 -25.86
C ASN A 267 -33.86 34.96 -24.95
N GLU A 268 -34.87 34.81 -24.08
CA GLU A 268 -35.28 35.84 -23.11
C GLU A 268 -34.24 36.04 -21.99
N GLY A 269 -33.38 35.03 -21.75
CA GLY A 269 -32.30 35.05 -20.77
C GLY A 269 -30.98 35.64 -21.27
N LYS A 270 -30.86 35.94 -22.57
CA LYS A 270 -29.61 36.46 -23.16
C LYS A 270 -29.43 37.95 -22.88
N ASN A 271 -28.96 38.28 -21.68
CA ASN A 271 -28.60 39.64 -21.28
C ASN A 271 -27.35 39.63 -20.36
N ASP A 272 -26.71 40.78 -20.18
CA ASP A 272 -25.44 40.87 -19.45
C ASP A 272 -25.59 40.50 -17.96
N TYR A 273 -26.74 40.78 -17.36
CA TYR A 273 -26.99 40.46 -15.96
C TYR A 273 -27.06 38.93 -15.73
N SER A 274 -27.80 38.23 -16.60
CA SER A 274 -27.90 36.77 -16.58
C SER A 274 -26.56 36.12 -16.95
N LEU A 275 -25.81 36.68 -17.91
CA LEU A 275 -24.47 36.16 -18.24
C LEU A 275 -23.52 36.28 -17.05
N ASN A 276 -23.58 37.42 -16.34
CA ASN A 276 -22.80 37.60 -15.11
C ASN A 276 -23.22 36.58 -14.04
N HIS A 277 -24.50 36.23 -13.91
CA HIS A 277 -24.95 35.20 -12.98
C HIS A 277 -24.27 33.86 -13.25
N GLU A 278 -24.29 33.40 -14.50
CA GLU A 278 -23.62 32.15 -14.90
C GLU A 278 -22.09 32.23 -14.74
N GLN A 279 -21.49 33.40 -15.03
CA GLN A 279 -20.06 33.63 -14.78
C GLN A 279 -19.73 33.48 -13.29
N ARG A 280 -20.58 33.98 -12.38
CA ARG A 280 -20.38 33.85 -10.93
C ARG A 280 -20.48 32.40 -10.44
N HIS A 281 -21.28 31.54 -11.07
CA HIS A 281 -21.22 30.08 -10.81
C HIS A 281 -19.87 29.48 -11.21
N PHE A 282 -19.29 29.94 -12.32
CA PHE A 282 -17.95 29.53 -12.72
C PHE A 282 -16.87 30.02 -11.74
N ASP A 283 -17.02 31.25 -11.24
CA ASP A 283 -16.15 31.81 -10.20
C ASP A 283 -16.26 31.06 -8.87
N VAL A 284 -17.46 30.65 -8.45
CA VAL A 284 -17.67 29.77 -7.29
C VAL A 284 -16.86 28.48 -7.44
N THR A 285 -16.91 27.88 -8.63
CA THR A 285 -16.14 26.66 -8.93
C THR A 285 -14.63 26.93 -8.82
N ARG A 286 -14.15 28.07 -9.32
CA ARG A 286 -12.74 28.48 -9.18
C ARG A 286 -12.32 28.69 -7.73
N ILE A 287 -13.15 29.37 -6.93
CA ILE A 287 -12.89 29.61 -5.51
C ILE A 287 -12.71 28.28 -4.79
N VAL A 288 -13.58 27.30 -5.05
CA VAL A 288 -13.46 25.97 -4.43
C VAL A 288 -12.25 25.21 -4.97
N GLY A 289 -11.89 25.36 -6.25
CA GLY A 289 -10.63 24.84 -6.80
C GLY A 289 -9.39 25.39 -6.08
N ASN A 290 -9.33 26.70 -5.82
CA ASN A 290 -8.24 27.31 -5.04
C ASN A 290 -8.18 26.76 -3.61
N ARG A 291 -9.35 26.53 -2.99
CA ARG A 291 -9.44 25.94 -1.65
C ARG A 291 -8.98 24.49 -1.63
N LEU A 292 -9.33 23.69 -2.65
CA LEU A 292 -8.83 22.32 -2.80
C LEU A 292 -7.30 22.31 -2.88
N ILE A 293 -6.70 23.21 -3.68
CA ILE A 293 -5.23 23.33 -3.77
C ILE A 293 -4.61 23.60 -2.39
N ASN A 294 -5.18 24.52 -1.62
CA ASN A 294 -4.69 24.83 -0.28
C ASN A 294 -4.85 23.66 0.70
N LYS A 295 -5.99 22.94 0.63
CA LYS A 295 -6.21 21.72 1.43
C LYS A 295 -5.16 20.66 1.10
N LEU A 296 -4.93 20.39 -0.18
CA LEU A 296 -3.93 19.41 -0.64
C LEU A 296 -2.52 19.77 -0.18
N LYS A 297 -2.11 21.05 -0.28
CA LYS A 297 -0.80 21.53 0.18
C LYS A 297 -0.60 21.40 1.69
N ALA A 298 -1.68 21.32 2.47
CA ALA A 298 -1.64 21.18 3.92
C ALA A 298 -1.72 19.71 4.40
N LEU A 299 -1.87 18.73 3.48
CA LEU A 299 -1.91 17.32 3.85
C LEU A 299 -0.52 16.79 4.23
N GLU A 300 -0.45 16.03 5.31
CA GLU A 300 0.71 15.23 5.68
C GLU A 300 0.60 13.84 5.05
N LEU A 301 1.01 13.73 3.80
CA LEU A 301 0.84 12.51 3.02
C LEU A 301 1.88 11.43 3.40
N ASN A 302 1.44 10.17 3.39
CA ASN A 302 2.27 8.97 3.52
C ASN A 302 2.08 8.05 2.29
N PRO A 303 3.15 7.46 1.72
CA PRO A 303 3.04 6.52 0.61
C PRO A 303 2.02 5.38 0.80
N GLU A 304 1.75 4.94 2.03
CA GLU A 304 0.81 3.84 2.30
C GLU A 304 -0.66 4.18 2.00
N ASN A 305 -1.08 5.44 2.18
CA ASN A 305 -2.50 5.81 2.21
C ASN A 305 -2.83 7.13 1.50
N TYR A 306 -1.88 7.80 0.86
CA TYR A 306 -2.08 9.13 0.26
C TYR A 306 -3.29 9.22 -0.69
N GLU A 307 -3.60 8.14 -1.42
CA GLU A 307 -4.73 8.12 -2.37
C GLU A 307 -6.05 8.37 -1.65
N ALA A 308 -6.24 7.80 -0.46
CA ALA A 308 -7.46 7.99 0.32
C ALA A 308 -7.59 9.45 0.80
N GLU A 309 -6.50 10.04 1.27
CA GLU A 309 -6.49 11.42 1.77
C GLU A 309 -6.73 12.44 0.65
N VAL A 310 -6.04 12.28 -0.49
CA VAL A 310 -6.18 13.13 -1.67
C VAL A 310 -7.60 13.03 -2.26
N ASN A 311 -8.13 11.81 -2.39
CA ASN A 311 -9.50 11.61 -2.87
C ASN A 311 -10.54 12.17 -1.89
N SER A 312 -10.34 12.02 -0.58
CA SER A 312 -11.23 12.62 0.41
C SER A 312 -11.28 14.14 0.28
N ALA A 313 -10.11 14.78 0.17
CA ALA A 313 -10.02 16.23 -0.01
C ALA A 313 -10.76 16.69 -1.29
N PHE A 314 -10.63 15.94 -2.38
CA PHE A 314 -11.37 16.20 -3.62
C PHE A 314 -12.88 16.07 -3.42
N PHE A 315 -13.36 14.97 -2.85
CA PHE A 315 -14.81 14.76 -2.65
C PHE A 315 -15.42 15.76 -1.68
N ASP A 316 -14.70 16.14 -0.62
CA ASP A 316 -15.11 17.22 0.29
C ASP A 316 -15.26 18.53 -0.46
N SER A 317 -14.31 18.85 -1.34
CA SER A 317 -14.33 20.07 -2.13
C SER A 317 -15.43 20.03 -3.21
N TYR A 318 -15.70 18.88 -3.80
CA TYR A 318 -16.84 18.71 -4.72
C TYR A 318 -18.19 18.93 -4.02
N ARG A 319 -18.37 18.40 -2.81
CA ARG A 319 -19.56 18.69 -1.99
C ARG A 319 -19.68 20.16 -1.63
N GLU A 320 -18.57 20.77 -1.23
CA GLU A 320 -18.51 22.20 -0.91
C GLU A 320 -18.88 23.08 -2.11
N MET A 321 -18.39 22.74 -3.31
CA MET A 321 -18.74 23.40 -4.57
C MET A 321 -20.24 23.39 -4.81
N ASN A 322 -20.89 22.22 -4.80
CA ASN A 322 -22.33 22.11 -5.04
C ASN A 322 -23.12 22.90 -4.00
N ARG A 323 -22.74 22.80 -2.73
CA ARG A 323 -23.38 23.54 -1.66
C ARG A 323 -23.24 25.06 -1.80
N LEU A 324 -22.06 25.55 -2.20
CA LEU A 324 -21.85 26.98 -2.40
C LEU A 324 -22.63 27.50 -3.62
N GLN A 325 -22.76 26.69 -4.67
CA GLN A 325 -23.63 27.01 -5.82
C GLN A 325 -25.10 27.12 -5.38
N GLU A 326 -25.62 26.16 -4.61
CA GLU A 326 -26.99 26.21 -4.07
C GLU A 326 -27.23 27.42 -3.17
N ILE A 327 -26.26 27.77 -2.31
CA ILE A 327 -26.33 28.97 -1.48
C ILE A 327 -26.38 30.22 -2.34
N TYR A 328 -25.52 30.32 -3.36
CA TYR A 328 -25.49 31.46 -4.27
C TYR A 328 -26.83 31.63 -5.01
N ASP A 329 -27.36 30.55 -5.56
CA ASP A 329 -28.68 30.49 -6.19
C ASP A 329 -29.79 30.98 -5.24
N ALA A 330 -29.87 30.40 -4.04
CA ALA A 330 -30.90 30.74 -3.06
C ALA A 330 -30.82 32.22 -2.63
N ARG A 331 -29.62 32.75 -2.45
CA ARG A 331 -29.39 34.12 -1.99
C ARG A 331 -29.62 35.18 -3.05
N THR A 332 -29.47 34.83 -4.33
CA THR A 332 -29.74 35.72 -5.46
C THR A 332 -31.12 35.50 -6.09
N ARG A 333 -31.90 34.56 -5.53
CA ARG A 333 -33.16 34.06 -6.10
C ARG A 333 -32.98 33.63 -7.56
N HIS A 334 -31.94 32.84 -7.84
CA HIS A 334 -31.59 32.38 -9.19
C HIS A 334 -31.36 33.55 -10.16
N GLY A 335 -30.64 34.59 -9.72
CA GLY A 335 -30.36 35.76 -10.54
C GLY A 335 -31.58 36.66 -10.78
N LEU A 336 -32.53 36.73 -9.85
CA LEU A 336 -33.69 37.64 -9.93
C LEU A 336 -33.65 38.78 -8.90
N ASP A 337 -32.64 38.80 -8.03
CA ASP A 337 -32.50 39.78 -6.95
C ASP A 337 -31.22 40.62 -7.05
N ASN A 338 -31.31 41.89 -6.62
CA ASN A 338 -30.18 42.81 -6.47
C ASN A 338 -29.09 42.28 -5.52
N ALA A 339 -29.39 41.24 -4.73
CA ALA A 339 -28.41 40.50 -3.93
C ALA A 339 -27.21 39.99 -4.74
N GLN A 340 -27.33 39.80 -6.06
CA GLN A 340 -26.20 39.46 -6.93
C GLN A 340 -25.07 40.47 -6.84
N HIS A 341 -25.35 41.78 -6.74
CA HIS A 341 -24.29 42.80 -6.61
C HIS A 341 -23.47 42.62 -5.33
N ARG A 342 -24.12 42.28 -4.21
CA ARG A 342 -23.42 41.97 -2.97
C ARG A 342 -22.56 40.72 -3.13
N TRP A 343 -23.10 39.68 -3.77
CA TRP A 343 -22.36 38.45 -4.00
C TRP A 343 -21.19 38.62 -4.97
N ASN A 344 -21.29 39.49 -5.97
CA ASN A 344 -20.16 39.83 -6.83
C ASN A 344 -18.97 40.30 -5.98
N THR A 345 -19.18 41.24 -5.06
CA THR A 345 -18.13 41.71 -4.15
C THR A 345 -17.57 40.60 -3.25
N ILE A 346 -18.42 39.70 -2.75
CA ILE A 346 -17.98 38.56 -1.92
C ILE A 346 -17.11 37.60 -2.74
N LEU A 347 -17.53 37.27 -3.97
CA LEU A 347 -16.82 36.35 -4.84
C LEU A 347 -15.52 36.96 -5.37
N ASP A 348 -15.50 38.25 -5.71
CA ASP A 348 -14.27 38.96 -6.13
C ASP A 348 -13.22 38.96 -5.02
N LYS A 349 -13.65 39.20 -3.77
CA LYS A 349 -12.78 39.08 -2.59
C LYS A 349 -12.23 37.66 -2.43
N ALA A 350 -13.10 36.65 -2.52
CA ALA A 350 -12.70 35.26 -2.40
C ALA A 350 -11.74 34.80 -3.52
N LEU A 351 -11.93 35.27 -4.75
CA LEU A 351 -11.00 35.05 -5.86
C LEU A 351 -9.61 35.65 -5.58
N ASN A 352 -9.55 36.75 -4.84
CA ASN A 352 -8.31 37.38 -4.37
C ASN A 352 -7.78 36.79 -3.05
N GLY A 353 -8.39 35.73 -2.52
CA GLY A 353 -7.96 35.02 -1.32
C GLY A 353 -8.62 35.46 -0.01
N GLU A 354 -9.50 36.47 -0.03
CA GLU A 354 -10.27 36.90 1.15
C GLU A 354 -11.51 36.00 1.35
N MET A 355 -11.35 34.92 2.13
CA MET A 355 -12.36 33.85 2.24
C MET A 355 -13.42 34.03 3.34
N GLU A 356 -13.29 35.03 4.21
CA GLU A 356 -14.07 35.16 5.45
C GLU A 356 -15.60 35.12 5.22
N GLU A 357 -16.08 35.84 4.21
CA GLU A 357 -17.53 35.92 3.93
C GLU A 357 -18.08 34.61 3.32
N ILE A 358 -17.28 33.90 2.51
CA ILE A 358 -17.67 32.59 1.98
C ILE A 358 -17.81 31.57 3.11
N GLU A 359 -16.88 31.59 4.07
CA GLU A 359 -16.91 30.69 5.22
C GLU A 359 -18.13 30.97 6.11
N LYS A 360 -18.48 32.24 6.32
CA LYS A 360 -19.73 32.61 7.00
C LYS A 360 -20.97 32.08 6.30
N GLU A 361 -21.05 32.19 4.97
CA GLU A 361 -22.21 31.70 4.21
C GLU A 361 -22.30 30.17 4.22
N LEU A 362 -21.18 29.44 4.11
CA LEU A 362 -21.12 27.99 4.23
C LEU A 362 -21.54 27.48 5.62
N ILE A 363 -21.35 28.27 6.68
CA ILE A 363 -21.83 27.92 8.03
C ILE A 363 -23.34 28.18 8.15
N LYS A 364 -23.82 29.34 7.67
CA LYS A 364 -25.23 29.76 7.79
C LYS A 364 -26.19 28.93 6.94
N GLY A 365 -25.75 28.40 5.80
CA GLY A 365 -26.57 27.56 4.92
C GLY A 365 -26.69 26.10 5.39
N LYS A 366 -26.57 25.82 6.70
CA LYS A 366 -26.79 24.48 7.28
C LYS A 366 -28.23 24.31 7.72
#